data_AF-A0A497JE12-F1
#
_entry.id   AF-A0A497JE12-F1
#
_cell.length_a   1.000
_cell.length_b   1.000
_cell.length_c   1.000
_cell.angle_alpha   90.00
_cell.angle_beta   90.00
_cell.angle_gamma   90.00
#
_symmetry.space_group_name_H-M   'P 1'
#
loop_
_entity.id
_entity.type
_entity.pdbx_description
1 polymer ?
#
loop_
_entity_poly.entity_id
_entity_poly.type
_entity_poly.pdbx_seq_one_letter_code
_entity_poly.pdbx_strand_id
1 'polypeptide(L)'
;MRIPYIKMFVEDGCPFCRAVYDNIVIGYLNSILRLDVTKVNITYNRDPDALWWREYSPSLLGRVGTPAIVFFDDTNPSECLLEPVEIFILSRRGGKIKIKSFKDEILAMRYAIEEFIKENYSEYYNYIMYINNTMFYTSRREVEAVSIYGI
;
A
#
# COMPACT_ATOMS: atom_id res chain seq x y z
N MET A 1 3.74 8.24 -17.16
CA MET A 1 3.45 7.99 -15.74
C MET A 1 2.90 6.58 -15.55
N ARG A 2 3.72 5.68 -15.01
CA ARG A 2 3.30 4.32 -14.62
C ARG A 2 2.61 4.39 -13.24
N ILE A 3 1.54 3.64 -13.04
CA ILE A 3 0.82 3.56 -11.77
C ILE A 3 0.94 2.11 -11.28
N PRO A 4 1.35 1.87 -10.03
CA PRO A 4 1.45 0.51 -9.51
C PRO A 4 0.07 -0.13 -9.38
N TYR A 5 -0.03 -1.40 -9.76
CA TYR A 5 -1.20 -2.21 -9.42
C TYR A 5 -0.94 -2.93 -8.10
N ILE A 6 -1.82 -2.76 -7.11
CA ILE A 6 -1.58 -3.19 -5.73
C ILE A 6 -2.67 -4.14 -5.28
N LYS A 7 -2.27 -5.30 -4.75
CA LYS A 7 -3.17 -6.21 -4.03
C LYS A 7 -2.76 -6.35 -2.57
N MET A 8 -3.74 -6.43 -1.68
CA MET A 8 -3.54 -6.80 -0.29
C MET A 8 -4.14 -8.17 -0.02
N PHE A 9 -3.30 -9.14 0.30
CA PHE A 9 -3.73 -10.49 0.68
C PHE A 9 -3.95 -10.57 2.18
N VAL A 10 -5.16 -11.01 2.56
CA VAL A 10 -5.60 -11.10 3.95
C VAL A 10 -6.31 -12.42 4.22
N GLU A 11 -6.42 -12.76 5.49
CA GLU A 11 -7.24 -13.86 5.98
C GLU A 11 -8.42 -13.33 6.81
N ASP A 12 -9.58 -14.00 6.74
CA ASP A 12 -10.72 -13.66 7.60
C ASP A 12 -10.37 -13.79 9.08
N GLY A 13 -10.89 -12.87 9.90
CA GLY A 13 -10.66 -12.87 11.34
C GLY A 13 -9.24 -12.45 11.77
N CYS A 14 -8.33 -12.13 10.83
CA CYS A 14 -6.97 -11.71 11.13
C CYS A 14 -6.93 -10.24 11.65
N PRO A 15 -6.64 -9.99 12.95
CA PRO A 15 -6.61 -8.63 13.50
C PRO A 15 -5.44 -7.81 12.95
N PHE A 16 -4.31 -8.44 12.68
CA PHE A 16 -3.15 -7.78 12.06
C PHE A 16 -3.45 -7.31 10.64
N CYS A 17 -4.25 -8.07 9.90
CA CYS A 17 -4.67 -7.72 8.56
C CYS A 17 -5.57 -6.49 8.56
N ARG A 18 -6.49 -6.39 9.53
CA ARG A 18 -7.29 -5.17 9.73
C ARG A 18 -6.40 -3.97 10.04
N ALA A 19 -5.46 -4.11 10.96
CA ALA A 19 -4.59 -3.00 11.33
C ALA A 19 -3.71 -2.51 10.17
N VAL A 20 -3.15 -3.42 9.34
CA VAL A 20 -2.42 -3.04 8.12
C VAL A 20 -3.34 -2.35 7.12
N TYR A 21 -4.55 -2.85 6.93
CA TYR A 21 -5.53 -2.26 6.02
C TYR A 21 -5.87 -0.82 6.46
N ASP A 22 -6.21 -0.61 7.73
CA ASP A 22 -6.60 0.71 8.23
C ASP A 22 -5.44 1.72 8.19
N ASN A 23 -4.23 1.30 8.61
CA ASN A 23 -3.10 2.23 8.76
C ASN A 23 -2.31 2.46 7.48
N ILE A 24 -2.17 1.43 6.64
CA ILE A 24 -1.35 1.50 5.42
C ILE A 24 -2.24 1.70 4.20
N VAL A 25 -3.27 0.85 4.00
CA VAL A 25 -4.11 0.96 2.81
C VAL A 25 -4.97 2.21 2.88
N ILE A 26 -5.86 2.31 3.88
CA ILE A 26 -6.74 3.46 4.01
C ILE A 26 -5.95 4.72 4.40
N GLY A 27 -5.17 4.65 5.47
CA GLY A 27 -4.49 5.80 6.05
C GLY A 27 -3.35 6.40 5.19
N TYR A 28 -2.82 5.67 4.21
CA TYR A 28 -1.68 6.13 3.43
C TYR A 28 -1.85 5.93 1.92
N LEU A 29 -1.97 4.69 1.44
CA LEU A 29 -2.04 4.40 0.00
C LEU A 29 -3.26 5.09 -0.65
N ASN A 30 -4.45 4.91 -0.10
CA ASN A 30 -5.67 5.50 -0.64
C ASN A 30 -5.75 7.01 -0.34
N SER A 31 -5.54 7.40 0.92
CA SER A 31 -5.81 8.79 1.36
C SER A 31 -4.74 9.79 0.96
N ILE A 32 -3.46 9.40 0.99
CA ILE A 32 -2.33 10.31 0.72
C ILE A 32 -1.83 10.11 -0.71
N LEU A 33 -1.61 8.86 -1.09
CA LEU A 33 -1.04 8.54 -2.40
C LEU A 33 -2.10 8.39 -3.49
N ARG A 34 -3.40 8.27 -3.17
CA ARG A 34 -4.49 8.04 -4.14
C ARG A 34 -4.27 6.80 -5.01
N LEU A 35 -3.70 5.76 -4.41
CA LEU A 35 -3.50 4.45 -5.00
C LEU A 35 -4.60 3.51 -4.53
N ASP A 36 -5.27 2.86 -5.47
CA ASP A 36 -6.27 1.84 -5.15
C ASP A 36 -5.57 0.51 -4.83
N VAL A 37 -6.09 -0.16 -3.80
CA VAL A 37 -5.59 -1.46 -3.35
C VAL A 37 -6.72 -2.48 -3.41
N THR A 38 -6.53 -3.52 -4.22
CA THR A 38 -7.48 -4.64 -4.29
C THR A 38 -7.27 -5.57 -3.11
N LYS A 39 -8.25 -5.69 -2.24
CA LYS A 39 -8.21 -6.62 -1.11
C LYS A 39 -8.62 -8.02 -1.57
N VAL A 40 -7.75 -9.00 -1.37
CA VAL A 40 -7.96 -10.41 -1.72
C VAL A 40 -7.99 -11.24 -0.44
N ASN A 41 -9.04 -12.05 -0.29
CA ASN A 41 -9.19 -12.93 0.87
C ASN A 41 -8.71 -14.35 0.54
N ILE A 42 -7.65 -14.80 1.21
CA ILE A 42 -7.00 -16.07 0.92
C ILE A 42 -7.84 -17.30 1.30
N THR A 43 -8.91 -17.11 2.10
CA THR A 43 -9.85 -18.19 2.45
C THR A 43 -10.81 -18.52 1.30
N TYR A 44 -10.94 -17.62 0.31
CA TYR A 44 -11.89 -17.77 -0.78
C TYR A 44 -11.33 -18.64 -1.91
N ASN A 45 -11.71 -19.90 -1.92
CA ASN A 45 -11.19 -20.92 -2.85
C ASN A 45 -11.49 -20.70 -4.34
N ARG A 46 -12.37 -19.76 -4.69
CA ARG A 46 -12.76 -19.49 -6.08
C ARG A 46 -12.07 -18.27 -6.68
N ASP A 47 -11.36 -17.50 -5.87
CA ASP A 47 -10.64 -16.31 -6.33
C ASP A 47 -9.27 -16.75 -6.90
N PRO A 48 -9.00 -16.51 -8.20
CA PRO A 48 -7.72 -16.88 -8.81
C PRO A 48 -6.52 -16.24 -8.12
N ASP A 49 -6.64 -15.01 -7.62
CA ASP A 49 -5.56 -14.32 -6.90
C ASP A 49 -5.30 -14.97 -5.54
N ALA A 50 -6.37 -15.38 -4.85
CA ALA A 50 -6.25 -16.10 -3.59
C ALA A 50 -5.59 -17.48 -3.78
N LEU A 51 -5.91 -18.18 -4.88
CA LEU A 51 -5.27 -19.44 -5.24
C LEU A 51 -3.79 -19.23 -5.55
N TRP A 52 -3.47 -18.29 -6.44
CA TRP A 52 -2.11 -17.93 -6.79
C TRP A 52 -1.27 -17.60 -5.56
N TRP A 53 -1.77 -16.75 -4.65
CA TRP A 53 -1.02 -16.36 -3.46
C TRP A 53 -0.75 -17.52 -2.51
N ARG A 54 -1.70 -18.45 -2.39
CA ARG A 54 -1.54 -19.66 -1.55
C ARG A 54 -0.51 -20.63 -2.11
N GLU A 55 -0.32 -20.66 -3.42
CA GLU A 55 0.73 -21.46 -4.07
C GLU A 55 2.08 -20.75 -4.01
N TYR A 56 2.09 -19.43 -4.22
CA TYR A 56 3.30 -18.62 -4.32
C TYR A 56 3.95 -18.36 -2.96
N SER A 57 3.18 -17.86 -1.98
CA SER A 57 3.74 -17.37 -0.71
C SER A 57 4.45 -18.41 0.19
N PRO A 58 4.07 -19.70 0.21
CA PRO A 58 4.82 -20.71 0.96
C PRO A 58 6.26 -20.90 0.50
N SER A 59 6.56 -20.72 -0.78
CA SER A 59 7.95 -20.79 -1.29
C SER A 59 8.84 -19.70 -0.68
N LEU A 60 8.24 -18.56 -0.31
CA LEU A 60 8.93 -17.46 0.36
C LEU A 60 9.05 -17.72 1.86
N LEU A 61 7.95 -18.07 2.53
CA LEU A 61 7.82 -18.01 3.99
C LEU A 61 7.75 -19.36 4.70
N GLY A 62 7.69 -20.48 3.96
CA GLY A 62 7.36 -21.81 4.49
C GLY A 62 5.89 -21.99 4.87
N ARG A 63 5.05 -20.96 4.67
CA ARG A 63 3.60 -20.95 4.92
C ARG A 63 2.91 -19.85 4.12
N VAL A 64 1.59 -19.86 4.06
CA VAL A 64 0.85 -18.75 3.44
C VAL A 64 1.01 -17.48 4.26
N GLY A 65 1.47 -16.39 3.64
CA GLY A 65 1.80 -15.14 4.32
C GLY A 65 0.65 -14.14 4.33
N THR A 66 0.20 -13.72 5.51
CA THR A 66 -0.76 -12.62 5.67
C THR A 66 -0.47 -11.78 6.93
N PRO A 67 -0.79 -10.47 6.92
CA PRO A 67 -1.16 -9.68 5.76
C PRO A 67 0.04 -9.41 4.85
N ALA A 68 -0.22 -9.35 3.54
CA ALA A 68 0.77 -8.99 2.54
C ALA A 68 0.23 -7.91 1.61
N ILE A 69 1.07 -6.94 1.25
CA ILE A 69 0.82 -5.95 0.21
C ILE A 69 1.78 -6.25 -0.93
N VAL A 70 1.23 -6.50 -2.12
CA VAL A 70 1.97 -6.93 -3.30
C VAL A 70 1.76 -5.91 -4.41
N PHE A 71 2.87 -5.49 -5.01
CA PHE A 71 2.93 -4.61 -6.16
C PHE A 71 3.20 -5.43 -7.41
N PHE A 72 2.42 -5.16 -8.45
CA PHE A 72 2.54 -5.76 -9.76
C PHE A 72 2.83 -4.68 -10.81
N ASP A 73 3.56 -5.05 -11.86
CA ASP A 73 3.75 -4.17 -13.01
C ASP A 73 2.59 -4.35 -13.99
N ASP A 74 2.00 -3.24 -14.44
CA ASP A 74 0.89 -3.24 -15.41
C ASP A 74 1.38 -3.25 -16.87
N THR A 75 2.70 -3.33 -17.10
CA THR A 75 3.24 -3.18 -18.46
C THR A 75 3.12 -4.39 -19.37
N ASN A 76 2.51 -5.49 -18.93
CA ASN A 76 2.34 -6.65 -19.79
C ASN A 76 0.95 -7.33 -19.64
N PRO A 77 -0.12 -6.69 -20.15
CA PRO A 77 -1.49 -7.23 -20.09
C PRO A 77 -1.69 -8.54 -20.88
N SER A 78 -0.68 -8.97 -21.64
CA SER A 78 -0.67 -10.23 -22.40
C SER A 78 -0.35 -11.46 -21.56
N GLU A 79 0.20 -11.30 -20.35
CA GLU A 79 0.58 -12.44 -19.50
C GLU A 79 -0.48 -12.66 -18.42
N CYS A 80 -1.09 -13.85 -18.43
CA CYS A 80 -2.12 -14.25 -17.46
C CYS A 80 -1.62 -14.36 -16.01
N LEU A 81 -0.33 -14.12 -15.77
CA LEU A 81 0.30 -14.13 -14.45
C LEU A 81 1.14 -12.87 -14.31
N LEU A 82 0.59 -11.85 -13.65
CA LEU A 82 1.36 -10.66 -13.28
C LEU A 82 2.44 -11.08 -12.28
N GLU A 83 3.71 -10.97 -12.65
CA GLU A 83 4.81 -11.22 -11.72
C GLU A 83 4.85 -10.12 -10.65
N PRO A 84 4.99 -10.47 -9.35
CA PRO A 84 5.10 -9.49 -8.30
C PRO A 84 6.45 -8.77 -8.40
N VAL A 85 6.41 -7.45 -8.56
CA VAL A 85 7.60 -6.59 -8.54
C VAL A 85 8.10 -6.45 -7.11
N GLU A 86 7.16 -6.33 -6.17
CA GLU A 86 7.50 -6.13 -4.77
C GLU A 86 6.44 -6.69 -3.82
N ILE A 87 6.90 -7.26 -2.71
CA ILE A 87 6.08 -7.93 -1.71
C ILE A 87 6.47 -7.44 -0.31
N PHE A 88 5.53 -6.78 0.35
CA PHE A 88 5.65 -6.37 1.75
C PHE A 88 4.80 -7.28 2.63
N ILE A 89 5.43 -7.92 3.61
CA ILE A 89 4.76 -8.79 4.60
C ILE A 89 5.23 -8.34 5.98
N LEU A 90 4.30 -8.20 6.92
CA LEU A 90 4.65 -8.01 8.33
C LEU A 90 5.64 -9.11 8.76
N SER A 91 6.68 -8.75 9.51
CA SER A 91 7.82 -9.58 9.96
C SER A 91 8.98 -9.91 8.98
N ARG A 92 8.94 -9.58 7.68
CA ARG A 92 10.09 -9.84 6.77
C ARG A 92 10.79 -8.65 6.14
N ARG A 93 10.13 -7.50 6.00
CA ARG A 93 10.72 -6.28 5.40
C ARG A 93 10.78 -5.07 6.35
N GLY A 94 10.59 -5.26 7.65
CA GLY A 94 10.78 -4.22 8.68
C GLY A 94 12.24 -3.80 8.88
N GLY A 95 12.99 -3.64 7.80
CA GLY A 95 14.41 -3.35 7.79
C GLY A 95 14.72 -2.01 8.45
N LYS A 96 15.80 -2.01 9.24
CA LYS A 96 16.49 -0.85 9.86
C LYS A 96 15.86 -0.22 11.10
N ILE A 97 14.59 -0.46 11.42
CA ILE A 97 13.99 0.07 12.66
C ILE A 97 14.09 -0.99 13.76
N LYS A 98 14.57 -0.62 14.97
CA LYS A 98 14.46 -1.49 16.15
C LYS A 98 12.98 -1.65 16.50
N ILE A 99 12.39 -2.74 16.04
CA ILE A 99 10.99 -3.08 16.31
C ILE A 99 10.85 -3.41 17.80
N LYS A 100 10.07 -2.62 18.53
CA LYS A 100 9.71 -2.89 19.94
C LYS A 100 8.23 -3.25 20.09
N SER A 101 7.41 -2.88 19.11
CA SER A 101 5.96 -3.07 19.13
C SER A 101 5.37 -3.31 17.74
N PHE A 102 4.17 -3.88 17.69
CA PHE A 102 3.40 -4.06 16.46
C PHE A 102 3.18 -2.76 15.68
N LYS A 103 3.01 -1.65 16.38
CA LYS A 103 2.89 -0.32 15.77
C LYS A 103 4.16 0.06 15.00
N ASP A 104 5.33 -0.29 15.53
CA ASP A 104 6.61 -0.02 14.87
C ASP A 104 6.76 -0.84 13.59
N GLU A 105 6.23 -2.08 13.56
CA GLU A 105 6.24 -2.90 12.35
C GLU A 105 5.36 -2.31 11.25
N ILE A 106 4.15 -1.87 11.59
CA ILE A 106 3.26 -1.19 10.63
C ILE A 106 3.94 0.06 10.09
N LEU A 107 4.55 0.86 10.96
CA LEU A 107 5.22 2.09 10.55
C LEU A 107 6.44 1.81 9.67
N ALA A 108 7.25 0.80 10.02
CA ALA A 108 8.38 0.36 9.22
C ALA A 108 7.94 -0.12 7.82
N MET A 109 6.87 -0.91 7.76
CA MET A 109 6.30 -1.37 6.50
C MET A 109 5.80 -0.21 5.63
N ARG A 110 5.12 0.77 6.24
CA ARG A 110 4.69 1.98 5.52
C ARG A 110 5.87 2.74 4.92
N TYR A 111 6.95 2.95 5.67
CA TYR A 111 8.13 3.64 5.16
C TYR A 111 8.80 2.87 4.03
N ALA A 112 8.92 1.55 4.15
CA ALA A 112 9.49 0.71 3.09
C ALA A 112 8.67 0.78 1.80
N ILE A 113 7.33 0.82 1.93
CA ILE A 113 6.42 1.03 0.78
C ILE A 113 6.62 2.42 0.17
N GLU A 114 6.74 3.46 1.00
CA GLU A 114 6.97 4.83 0.54
C GLU A 114 8.30 4.96 -0.23
N GLU A 115 9.38 4.39 0.30
CA GLU A 115 10.68 4.36 -0.39
C GLU A 115 10.59 3.64 -1.73
N PHE A 116 9.98 2.46 -1.76
CA PHE A 116 9.79 1.70 -3.00
C PHE A 116 9.00 2.50 -4.05
N ILE A 117 7.90 3.17 -3.65
CA ILE A 117 7.10 3.98 -4.57
C ILE A 117 7.90 5.18 -5.07
N LYS A 118 8.66 5.86 -4.21
CA LYS A 118 9.52 6.97 -4.62
C LYS A 118 10.57 6.56 -5.65
N GLU A 119 11.16 5.39 -5.48
CA GLU A 119 12.23 4.90 -6.34
C GLU A 119 11.69 4.40 -7.69
N ASN A 120 10.59 3.64 -7.68
CA ASN A 120 10.10 2.92 -8.87
C ASN A 120 8.96 3.65 -9.60
N TYR A 121 8.27 4.57 -8.93
CA TYR A 121 7.14 5.33 -9.45
C TYR A 121 7.31 6.84 -9.16
N SER A 122 8.55 7.34 -9.27
CA SER A 122 8.95 8.71 -8.92
C SER A 122 8.10 9.80 -9.60
N GLU A 123 7.80 9.65 -10.88
CA GLU A 123 6.92 10.57 -11.63
C GLU A 123 5.54 10.69 -10.98
N TYR A 124 4.94 9.55 -10.67
CA TYR A 124 3.62 9.48 -10.02
C TYR A 124 3.69 10.07 -8.61
N TYR A 125 4.69 9.67 -7.82
CA TYR A 125 4.87 10.17 -6.47
C TYR A 125 5.00 11.70 -6.45
N ASN A 126 5.86 12.27 -7.29
CA ASN A 126 6.07 13.70 -7.39
C ASN A 126 4.80 14.44 -7.83
N TYR A 127 4.06 13.88 -8.79
CA TYR A 127 2.79 14.44 -9.23
C TYR A 127 1.74 14.50 -8.10
N ILE A 128 1.54 13.41 -7.36
CA ILE A 128 0.60 13.39 -6.24
C ILE A 128 1.02 14.34 -5.12
N MET A 129 2.31 14.38 -4.77
CA MET A 129 2.82 15.30 -3.76
C MET A 129 2.64 16.77 -4.18
N TYR A 130 2.82 17.09 -5.46
CA TYR A 130 2.54 18.42 -6.00
C TYR A 130 1.05 18.79 -5.84
N ILE A 131 0.13 17.87 -6.19
CA ILE A 131 -1.32 18.10 -6.02
C ILE A 131 -1.68 18.32 -4.56
N ASN A 132 -1.21 17.45 -3.67
CA ASN A 132 -1.49 17.53 -2.24
C ASN A 132 -0.99 18.85 -1.64
N ASN A 133 0.21 19.30 -2.03
CA ASN A 133 0.75 20.59 -1.59
C ASN A 133 -0.09 21.76 -2.14
N THR A 134 -0.44 21.75 -3.42
CA THR A 134 -1.24 22.82 -4.04
C THR A 134 -2.61 22.97 -3.38
N MET A 135 -3.32 21.88 -3.11
CA MET A 135 -4.61 21.91 -2.39
C MET A 135 -4.48 22.47 -0.97
N PHE A 136 -3.38 22.14 -0.27
CA PHE A 136 -3.09 22.70 1.05
C PHE A 136 -2.87 24.22 1.02
N TYR A 137 -2.23 24.75 -0.03
CA TYR A 137 -2.03 26.20 -0.17
C TYR A 137 -3.31 26.95 -0.54
N THR A 138 -4.15 26.39 -1.40
CA THR A 138 -5.43 27.01 -1.78
C THR A 138 -6.39 27.07 -0.59
N SER A 139 -6.54 25.98 0.16
CA SER A 139 -7.40 25.95 1.35
C SER A 139 -6.94 26.92 2.45
N ARG A 140 -5.63 27.09 2.67
CA ARG A 140 -5.12 28.10 3.61
C ARG A 140 -5.45 29.53 3.18
N ARG A 141 -5.30 29.87 1.90
CA ARG A 141 -5.63 31.20 1.40
C ARG A 141 -7.12 31.51 1.50
N GLU A 142 -7.99 30.51 1.30
CA GLU A 142 -9.43 30.67 1.50
C GLU A 142 -9.77 30.92 2.98
N VAL A 143 -9.14 30.20 3.91
CA VAL A 143 -9.30 30.44 5.36
C VAL A 143 -8.78 31.83 5.77
N GLU A 144 -7.64 32.25 5.23
CA GLU A 144 -7.09 33.59 5.48
C GLU A 144 -7.93 34.71 4.82
N ALA A 145 -8.51 34.47 3.65
CA ALA A 145 -9.44 35.42 3.03
C ALA A 145 -10.72 35.57 3.87
N VAL A 146 -11.29 34.46 4.39
CA VAL A 146 -12.47 34.52 5.26
C VAL A 146 -12.16 35.24 6.58
N SER A 147 -10.95 35.11 7.14
CA SER A 147 -10.57 35.82 8.37
C SER A 147 -10.31 37.31 8.17
N ILE A 148 -9.89 37.74 6.99
CA ILE A 148 -9.67 39.16 6.65
C ILE A 148 -10.99 39.86 6.27
N TYR A 149 -11.93 39.15 5.64
CA TYR A 149 -13.21 39.73 5.18
C TYR A 149 -14.39 39.58 6.14
N GLY A 150 -14.21 38.97 7.32
CA GLY A 150 -15.13 39.06 8.46
C GLY A 150 -16.62 39.00 8.11
N ILE A 151 -17.09 37.81 7.71
CA ILE A 151 -18.52 37.45 7.78
C ILE A 151 -18.78 36.80 9.13
#